data_AF-A0A7Y0N369-F1
#
_entry.id   AF-A0A7Y0N369-F1
#
_cell.length_a   1.000
_cell.length_b   1.000
_cell.length_c   1.000
_cell.angle_alpha   90.00
_cell.angle_beta   90.00
_cell.angle_gamma   90.00
#
_symmetry.space_group_name_H-M   'P 1'
#
loop_
_entity.id
_entity.type
_entity.pdbx_description
1 polymer ?
#
loop_
_entity_poly.entity_id
_entity_poly.type
_entity_poly.pdbx_seq_one_letter_code
_entity_poly.pdbx_strand_id
1 'polypeptide(L)'
;MLSKSLLAVTLGAVINHSVMAQTPTEQTQAQPTAAEQVQQPTPQQVISKLAYQAQDQKLPIEQRVQALRELGNYPNQSALVAVARGLQDKDAAIREAAIVGAQPYAIENRWRMVEPLLKDE
;
A
#
# COMPACT_ATOMS: atom_id res chain seq x y z
N MET A 1 -8.58 -45.69 -17.42
CA MET A 1 -8.34 -45.11 -18.76
C MET A 1 -8.17 -43.61 -18.59
N LEU A 2 -6.98 -43.07 -18.84
CA LEU A 2 -6.68 -41.63 -18.76
C LEU A 2 -6.89 -40.99 -20.14
N SER A 3 -7.58 -39.85 -20.20
CA SER A 3 -7.63 -39.01 -21.39
C SER A 3 -6.90 -37.69 -21.13
N LYS A 4 -6.00 -37.35 -22.04
CA LYS A 4 -5.16 -36.16 -22.09
C LYS A 4 -5.79 -35.15 -23.05
N SER A 5 -5.73 -33.87 -22.74
CA SER A 5 -5.71 -32.82 -23.78
C SER A 5 -4.84 -31.66 -23.33
N LEU A 6 -3.69 -31.55 -24.00
CA LEU A 6 -2.85 -30.36 -24.10
C LEU A 6 -3.57 -29.33 -24.98
N LEU A 7 -3.48 -28.05 -24.63
CA LEU A 7 -3.66 -26.98 -25.61
C LEU A 7 -2.66 -25.86 -25.29
N ALA A 8 -1.75 -25.66 -26.22
CA ALA A 8 -0.69 -24.65 -26.22
C ALA A 8 -1.09 -23.53 -27.21
N VAL A 9 -0.89 -22.26 -26.83
CA VAL A 9 -1.00 -21.09 -27.72
C VAL A 9 0.04 -20.06 -27.23
N THR A 10 1.28 -20.20 -27.67
CA THR A 10 2.00 -19.38 -28.68
C THR A 10 2.33 -17.94 -28.29
N LEU A 11 3.64 -17.77 -28.09
CA LEU A 11 4.44 -16.58 -27.87
C LEU A 11 4.48 -15.71 -29.14
N GLY A 12 4.11 -14.43 -29.03
CA GLY A 12 4.30 -13.43 -30.09
C GLY A 12 5.57 -12.62 -29.82
N ALA A 13 6.67 -12.97 -30.49
CA ALA A 13 7.90 -12.17 -30.51
C ALA A 13 7.83 -11.17 -31.67
N VAL A 14 7.94 -9.87 -31.37
CA VAL A 14 8.07 -8.82 -32.39
C VAL A 14 9.56 -8.63 -32.68
N ILE A 15 9.92 -8.77 -33.95
CA ILE A 15 11.28 -8.66 -34.48
C ILE A 15 11.45 -7.23 -34.99
N ASN A 16 12.22 -6.40 -34.28
CA ASN A 16 12.71 -5.13 -34.85
C ASN A 16 13.99 -5.41 -35.64
N HIS A 17 14.03 -4.94 -36.89
CA HIS A 17 15.15 -5.06 -37.81
C HIS A 17 15.79 -3.70 -38.10
N SER A 18 17.05 -3.73 -38.56
CA SER A 18 17.94 -2.65 -39.03
C SER A 18 18.86 -2.08 -37.94
N VAL A 19 20.17 -1.89 -38.13
CA VAL A 19 21.06 -1.94 -39.31
C VAL A 19 22.50 -2.18 -38.79
N MET A 20 23.39 -2.78 -39.59
CA MET A 20 24.80 -3.04 -39.21
C MET A 20 25.76 -1.89 -39.59
N ALA A 21 26.76 -1.73 -38.72
CA ALA A 21 28.12 -1.21 -38.92
C ALA A 21 28.35 0.31 -39.08
N GLN A 22 29.04 0.92 -38.09
CA GLN A 22 30.17 1.86 -38.26
C GLN A 22 30.85 2.19 -36.91
N THR A 23 32.16 2.42 -36.98
CA THR A 23 33.20 2.62 -35.94
C THR A 23 33.05 3.88 -35.06
N PRO A 24 33.79 3.99 -33.93
CA PRO A 24 33.46 4.91 -32.84
C PRO A 24 33.92 6.34 -33.11
N THR A 25 33.02 7.30 -32.91
CA THR A 25 33.37 8.71 -32.69
C THR A 25 32.47 9.28 -31.60
N GLU A 26 33.09 9.86 -30.56
CA GLU A 26 32.43 10.67 -29.54
C GLU A 26 31.55 11.73 -30.18
N GLN A 27 30.26 11.69 -29.86
CA GLN A 27 29.37 12.83 -30.01
C GLN A 27 28.61 12.98 -28.71
N THR A 28 29.01 13.98 -27.93
CA THR A 28 28.21 14.59 -26.86
C THR A 28 26.85 14.96 -27.45
N GLN A 29 25.85 14.11 -27.22
CA GLN A 29 24.45 14.46 -27.40
C GLN A 29 23.90 14.79 -26.03
N ALA A 30 23.60 16.07 -25.83
CA ALA A 30 22.82 16.56 -24.71
C ALA A 30 21.57 15.69 -24.60
N GLN A 31 21.52 14.85 -23.58
CA GLN A 31 20.31 14.12 -23.23
C GLN A 31 19.22 15.16 -22.97
N PRO A 32 18.04 15.05 -23.59
CA PRO A 32 16.89 15.82 -23.15
C PRO A 32 16.65 15.41 -21.69
N THR A 33 16.78 16.38 -20.78
CA THR A 33 16.37 16.22 -19.39
C THR A 33 14.94 15.69 -19.39
N ALA A 34 14.78 14.41 -19.06
CA ALA A 34 13.48 13.83 -18.85
C ALA A 34 12.81 14.63 -17.75
N ALA A 35 11.77 15.39 -18.10
CA ALA A 35 10.92 16.03 -17.12
C ALA A 35 10.42 14.92 -16.18
N GLU A 36 10.77 15.01 -14.89
CA GLU A 36 10.26 14.15 -13.83
C GLU A 36 8.73 14.26 -13.84
N GLN A 37 8.06 13.30 -14.48
CA GLN A 37 6.62 13.15 -14.38
C GLN A 37 6.32 12.73 -12.95
N VAL A 38 5.94 13.69 -12.10
CA VAL A 38 5.46 13.41 -10.74
C VAL A 38 4.16 12.62 -10.85
N GLN A 39 4.26 11.30 -10.90
CA GLN A 39 3.11 10.41 -10.93
C GLN A 39 2.42 10.47 -9.56
N GLN A 40 1.13 10.79 -9.56
CA GLN A 40 0.33 10.79 -8.35
C GLN A 40 0.27 9.38 -7.76
N PRO A 41 0.35 9.25 -6.41
CA PRO A 41 0.34 7.95 -5.76
C PRO A 41 -1.00 7.26 -5.99
N THR A 42 -0.95 5.95 -6.24
CA THR A 42 -2.16 5.12 -6.33
C THR A 42 -2.82 5.00 -4.96
N PRO A 43 -4.14 4.73 -4.88
CA PRO A 43 -4.80 4.49 -3.60
C PRO A 43 -4.11 3.40 -2.76
N GLN A 44 -3.66 2.31 -3.39
CA GLN A 44 -2.96 1.23 -2.70
C GLN A 44 -1.62 1.68 -2.10
N GLN A 45 -0.87 2.55 -2.79
CA GLN A 45 0.36 3.13 -2.26
C GLN A 45 0.09 4.05 -1.07
N VAL A 46 -0.95 4.89 -1.15
CA VAL A 46 -1.37 5.75 -0.03
C VAL A 46 -1.72 4.91 1.20
N ILE A 47 -2.53 3.86 1.03
CA ILE A 47 -2.97 3.03 2.15
C ILE A 47 -1.79 2.27 2.77
N SER A 48 -0.89 1.75 1.94
CA SER A 48 0.30 1.04 2.43
C SER A 48 1.22 1.96 3.24
N LYS A 49 1.40 3.21 2.78
CA LYS A 49 2.15 4.24 3.50
C LYS A 49 1.49 4.57 4.84
N LEU A 50 0.18 4.83 4.85
CA LEU A 50 -0.55 5.15 6.09
C LEU A 50 -0.51 3.98 7.07
N ALA A 51 -0.71 2.75 6.60
CA ALA A 51 -0.62 1.56 7.43
C ALA A 51 0.78 1.38 8.03
N TYR A 52 1.84 1.67 7.27
CA TYR A 52 3.20 1.67 7.78
C TYR A 52 3.40 2.75 8.86
N GLN A 53 2.98 3.99 8.59
CA GLN A 53 3.11 5.11 9.54
C GLN A 53 2.37 4.84 10.85
N ALA A 54 1.14 4.32 10.80
CA ALA A 54 0.36 3.97 12.00
C ALA A 54 1.09 2.97 12.93
N GLN A 55 1.83 2.04 12.35
CA GLN A 55 2.48 0.93 13.08
C GLN A 55 3.94 1.22 13.47
N ASP A 56 4.57 2.25 12.92
CA ASP A 56 5.97 2.57 13.19
C ASP A 56 6.14 3.28 14.55
N GLN A 57 6.67 2.54 15.54
CA GLN A 57 6.91 3.05 16.89
C GLN A 57 8.03 4.11 16.97
N LYS A 58 8.79 4.33 15.89
CA LYS A 58 9.81 5.38 15.82
C LYS A 58 9.21 6.74 15.46
N LEU A 59 7.98 6.77 14.96
CA LEU A 59 7.29 8.02 14.63
C LEU A 59 6.64 8.65 15.87
N PRO A 60 6.51 9.98 15.89
CA PRO A 60 5.75 10.68 16.92
C PRO A 60 4.31 10.15 17.01
N ILE A 61 3.74 10.15 18.22
CA ILE A 61 2.38 9.66 18.48
C ILE A 61 1.37 10.36 17.59
N GLU A 62 1.52 11.67 17.38
CA GLU A 62 0.62 12.50 16.57
C GLU A 62 0.57 12.04 15.11
N GLN A 63 1.71 11.64 14.55
CA GLN A 63 1.77 11.14 13.17
C GLN A 63 1.07 9.79 13.05
N ARG A 64 1.24 8.93 14.05
CA ARG A 64 0.60 7.61 14.08
C ARG A 64 -0.92 7.73 14.27
N VAL A 65 -1.36 8.62 15.17
CA VAL A 65 -2.77 9.00 15.39
C VAL A 65 -3.40 9.48 14.09
N GLN A 66 -2.74 10.41 13.41
CA GLN A 66 -3.25 10.96 12.16
C GLN A 66 -3.37 9.88 11.09
N ALA A 67 -2.36 9.02 10.95
CA ALA A 67 -2.40 7.90 10.00
C ALA A 67 -3.57 6.94 10.29
N LEU A 68 -3.83 6.59 11.55
CA LEU A 68 -4.96 5.73 11.93
C LEU A 68 -6.32 6.35 11.60
N ARG A 69 -6.48 7.65 11.85
CA ARG A 69 -7.71 8.38 11.48
C ARG A 69 -7.91 8.41 9.96
N GLU A 70 -6.84 8.66 9.21
CA GLU A 70 -6.90 8.68 7.74
C GLU A 70 -7.22 7.32 7.13
N LEU A 71 -6.76 6.21 7.73
CA LEU A 71 -7.10 4.85 7.29
C LEU A 71 -8.61 4.56 7.35
N GLY A 72 -9.37 5.28 8.19
CA GLY A 72 -10.84 5.20 8.22
C GLY A 72 -11.51 5.57 6.89
N ASN A 73 -10.81 6.30 6.01
CA ASN A 73 -11.31 6.62 4.66
C ASN A 73 -11.05 5.49 3.64
N TYR A 74 -10.26 4.48 4.01
CA TYR A 74 -9.77 3.47 3.09
C TYR A 74 -9.91 2.04 3.65
N PRO A 75 -11.14 1.55 3.87
CA PRO A 75 -11.36 0.21 4.41
C PRO A 75 -10.79 -0.87 3.48
N ASN A 76 -9.67 -1.46 3.88
CA ASN A 76 -9.06 -2.62 3.25
C ASN A 76 -8.32 -3.50 4.27
N GLN A 77 -7.67 -4.57 3.81
CA GLN A 77 -6.96 -5.52 4.68
C GLN A 77 -5.77 -4.89 5.43
N SER A 78 -4.95 -4.07 4.77
CA SER A 78 -3.82 -3.39 5.42
C SER A 78 -4.28 -2.38 6.46
N ALA A 79 -5.32 -1.62 6.16
CA ALA A 79 -5.97 -0.69 7.08
C ALA A 79 -6.54 -1.44 8.29
N LEU A 80 -7.23 -2.56 8.07
CA LEU A 80 -7.83 -3.38 9.12
C LEU A 80 -6.76 -3.89 10.09
N VAL A 81 -5.64 -4.39 9.56
CA VAL A 81 -4.53 -4.88 10.37
C VAL A 81 -3.88 -3.75 11.18
N ALA A 82 -3.67 -2.58 10.59
CA ALA A 82 -3.12 -1.43 11.30
C ALA A 82 -4.05 -0.93 12.40
N VAL A 83 -5.36 -0.82 12.12
CA VAL A 83 -6.39 -0.44 13.09
C VAL A 83 -6.47 -1.46 14.23
N ALA A 84 -6.52 -2.76 13.92
CA ALA A 84 -6.58 -3.81 14.93
C ALA A 84 -5.37 -3.79 15.89
N ARG A 85 -4.17 -3.47 15.39
CA ARG A 85 -2.98 -3.29 16.23
C ARG A 85 -3.01 -1.98 17.03
N GLY A 86 -3.52 -0.90 16.45
CA GLY A 86 -3.68 0.37 17.13
C GLY A 86 -4.61 0.27 18.35
N LEU A 87 -5.66 -0.55 18.26
CA LEU A 87 -6.56 -0.84 19.40
C LEU A 87 -5.86 -1.55 20.57
N GLN A 88 -4.67 -2.11 20.36
CA GLN A 88 -3.89 -2.80 21.39
C GLN A 88 -2.70 -1.96 21.87
N ASP A 89 -2.59 -0.70 21.43
CA ASP A 89 -1.45 0.14 21.78
C ASP A 89 -1.50 0.56 23.27
N LYS A 90 -0.31 0.73 23.87
CA LYS A 90 -0.16 1.21 25.25
C LYS A 90 -0.61 2.68 25.40
N ASP A 91 -0.53 3.45 24.33
CA ASP A 91 -0.89 4.86 24.31
C ASP A 91 -2.39 5.05 24.04
N ALA A 92 -3.08 5.74 24.94
CA ALA A 92 -4.52 5.95 24.85
C ALA A 92 -4.95 6.74 23.60
N ALA A 93 -4.13 7.70 23.13
CA ALA A 93 -4.45 8.48 21.93
C ALA A 93 -4.40 7.61 20.67
N ILE A 94 -3.49 6.63 20.62
CA ILE A 94 -3.41 5.66 19.53
C ILE A 94 -4.64 4.75 19.53
N ARG A 95 -5.07 4.27 20.71
CA ARG A 95 -6.29 3.44 20.84
C ARG A 95 -7.52 4.21 20.38
N GLU A 96 -7.70 5.45 20.84
CA GLU A 96 -8.80 6.34 20.41
C GLU A 96 -8.80 6.53 18.88
N ALA A 97 -7.64 6.84 18.30
CA ALA A 97 -7.51 7.01 16.86
C ALA A 97 -7.88 5.72 16.08
N ALA A 98 -7.54 4.55 16.62
CA ALA A 98 -7.91 3.28 16.03
C ALA A 98 -9.42 2.99 16.15
N ILE A 99 -10.10 3.42 17.21
CA ILE A 99 -11.58 3.37 17.30
C ILE A 99 -12.21 4.19 16.17
N VAL A 100 -11.69 5.39 15.91
CA VAL A 100 -12.13 6.23 14.77
C VAL A 100 -11.85 5.52 13.44
N GLY A 101 -10.64 4.99 13.25
CA GLY A 101 -10.27 4.22 12.05
C GLY A 101 -11.12 2.96 11.83
N ALA A 102 -11.78 2.44 12.88
CA ALA A 102 -12.67 1.29 12.80
C ALA A 102 -14.12 1.62 12.37
N GLN A 103 -14.50 2.90 12.31
CA GLN A 103 -15.84 3.35 11.93
C GLN A 103 -16.39 2.79 10.60
N PRO A 104 -15.61 2.68 9.49
CA PRO A 104 -16.18 2.24 8.21
C PRO A 104 -16.50 0.75 8.12
N TYR A 105 -16.04 -0.08 9.08
CA TYR A 105 -16.29 -1.52 9.03
C TYR A 105 -17.73 -1.89 9.42
N ALA A 106 -18.18 -3.10 9.05
CA ALA A 106 -19.49 -3.60 9.49
C ALA A 106 -19.60 -3.62 11.03
N ILE A 107 -20.80 -3.42 11.58
CA ILE A 107 -21.01 -3.27 13.03
C ILE A 107 -20.52 -4.49 13.81
N GLU A 108 -20.70 -5.69 13.28
CA GLU A 108 -20.26 -6.95 13.91
C GLU A 108 -18.73 -7.00 14.01
N ASN A 109 -18.03 -6.58 12.95
CA ASN A 109 -16.58 -6.53 12.91
C ASN A 109 -16.04 -5.42 13.82
N ARG A 110 -16.67 -4.24 13.80
CA ARG A 110 -16.30 -3.11 14.66
C ARG A 110 -16.51 -3.44 16.13
N TRP A 111 -17.62 -4.07 16.49
CA TRP A 111 -17.88 -4.50 17.86
C TRP A 111 -16.79 -5.44 18.36
N ARG A 112 -16.46 -6.50 17.60
CA ARG A 112 -15.41 -7.45 17.98
C ARG A 112 -14.03 -6.80 18.14
N MET A 113 -13.76 -5.74 17.39
CA MET A 113 -12.52 -4.97 17.52
C MET A 113 -12.49 -4.11 18.78
N VAL A 114 -13.60 -3.46 19.12
CA VAL A 114 -13.66 -2.43 20.19
C VAL A 114 -14.08 -3.02 21.55
N GLU A 115 -14.78 -4.15 21.59
CA GLU A 115 -15.26 -4.76 22.84
C GLU A 115 -14.17 -4.97 23.92
N PRO A 116 -12.89 -5.28 23.59
CA PRO A 116 -11.85 -5.43 24.62
C PRO A 116 -11.55 -4.12 25.35
N LEU A 117 -11.77 -2.97 24.70
CA LEU A 117 -11.54 -1.63 25.27
C LEU A 117 -12.63 -1.19 26.26
N LEU A 118 -13.68 -1.99 26.46
CA LEU A 118 -14.63 -1.76 27.55
C LEU A 118 -14.02 -1.97 28.93
N LYS A 119 -12.84 -2.58 28.99
CA LYS A 119 -12.03 -2.81 30.19
C LYS A 119 -10.68 -2.10 30.10
N ASP A 120 -10.62 -1.06 29.28
CA ASP A 120 -9.41 -0.25 29.12
C ASP A 120 -9.14 0.57 30.39
N GLU A 121 -7.86 0.70 30.74
CA GLU A 121 -7.37 1.45 31.91
C GLU A 121 -6.65 2.73 31.47
#